data_AF-A0A553KWG7-F1
#
_entry.id   AF-A0A553KWG7-F1
#
_cell.length_a   1.000
_cell.length_b   1.000
_cell.length_c   1.000
_cell.angle_alpha   90.00
_cell.angle_beta   90.00
_cell.angle_gamma   90.00
#
_symmetry.space_group_name_H-M   'P 1'
#
loop_
_entity.id
_entity.type
_entity.pdbx_description
1 polymer ?
#
loop_
_entity_poly.entity_id
_entity_poly.type
_entity_poly.pdbx_seq_one_letter_code
_entity_poly.pdbx_strand_id
1 'polypeptide(L)'
;AMLEFSGHRTPTNVFAHGFLTVDGAKMSKSRGTFITAQSYIDTGLNPEWLRYYFAAKLNATMEDIDLNLDDFQARVNSDLVGKYVNIASRAAGFLIKRFDGRVQDSAMNHPLVAKLREAIPQIAASYEAREYGRALRHTMELADEVNAYVDGAKPWDLAKDPANAVALHETCSVSLESFRLLSLAL
;
A
#
# COMPACT_ATOMS: atom_id res chain seq x y z
N ALA A 1 16.68 -4.63 35.27
CA ALA A 1 16.96 -5.08 36.65
C ALA A 1 17.12 -6.60 36.71
N MET A 2 16.06 -7.40 36.61
CA MET A 2 16.18 -8.87 36.74
C MET A 2 17.18 -9.52 35.78
N LEU A 3 17.13 -9.17 34.49
CA LEU A 3 18.04 -9.72 33.46
C LEU A 3 19.52 -9.46 33.80
N GLU A 4 19.83 -8.22 34.18
CA GLU A 4 21.18 -7.80 34.59
C GLU A 4 21.68 -8.63 35.79
N PHE A 5 20.85 -8.78 36.83
CA PHE A 5 21.20 -9.55 38.02
C PHE A 5 21.36 -11.06 37.76
N SER A 6 20.75 -11.57 36.69
CA SER A 6 20.92 -12.96 36.23
C SER A 6 22.03 -13.16 35.20
N GLY A 7 22.79 -12.12 34.83
CA GLY A 7 23.87 -12.20 33.83
C GLY A 7 23.39 -12.31 32.37
N HIS A 8 22.15 -11.89 32.09
CA HIS A 8 21.58 -11.86 30.74
C HIS A 8 21.58 -10.45 30.14
N ARG A 9 21.67 -10.36 28.80
CA ARG A 9 21.55 -9.07 28.10
C ARG A 9 20.18 -8.42 28.29
N THR A 10 20.13 -7.09 28.26
CA THR A 10 18.90 -6.31 28.28
C THR A 10 18.28 -6.15 26.89
N PRO A 11 16.97 -5.83 26.78
CA PRO A 11 16.38 -5.38 25.52
C PRO A 11 17.12 -4.16 24.99
N THR A 12 17.42 -4.13 23.68
CA THR A 12 18.08 -2.96 23.06
C THR A 12 17.17 -1.74 23.13
N ASN A 13 15.90 -1.92 22.74
CA ASN A 13 14.86 -0.89 22.78
C ASN A 13 13.53 -1.52 23.24
N VAL A 14 12.64 -0.66 23.73
CA VAL A 14 11.22 -1.00 23.96
C VAL A 14 10.40 -0.08 23.07
N PHE A 15 9.66 -0.65 22.14
CA PHE A 15 8.73 0.10 21.30
C PHE A 15 7.33 -0.10 21.83
N ALA A 16 6.67 1.01 22.16
CA ALA A 16 5.32 1.04 22.70
C ALA A 16 4.41 1.83 21.76
N HIS A 17 3.12 1.51 21.77
CA HIS A 17 2.08 2.20 21.02
C HIS A 17 0.95 2.58 21.98
N GLY A 18 0.11 3.55 21.59
CA GLY A 18 -1.10 3.87 22.35
C GLY A 18 -2.16 2.78 22.25
N PHE A 19 -3.31 3.03 22.84
CA PHE A 19 -4.45 2.12 22.80
C PHE A 19 -5.22 2.20 21.48
N LEU A 20 -6.04 1.19 21.23
CA LEU A 20 -7.00 1.18 20.13
C LEU A 20 -8.37 1.64 20.64
N THR A 21 -8.97 2.62 19.96
CA THR A 21 -10.39 2.98 20.08
C THR A 21 -11.15 2.53 18.83
N VAL A 22 -12.47 2.42 18.96
CA VAL A 22 -13.37 2.13 17.84
C VAL A 22 -14.45 3.21 17.83
N ASP A 23 -14.58 3.90 16.71
CA ASP A 23 -15.46 5.06 16.52
C ASP A 23 -15.35 6.10 17.66
N GLY A 24 -14.12 6.42 18.05
CA GLY A 24 -13.79 7.39 19.11
C GLY A 24 -14.03 6.89 20.54
N ALA A 25 -14.50 5.65 20.72
CA ALA A 25 -14.78 5.08 22.03
C ALA A 25 -13.78 3.99 22.42
N LYS A 26 -13.44 3.91 23.71
CA LYS A 26 -12.75 2.73 24.26
C LYS A 26 -13.57 1.47 23.96
N MET A 27 -12.90 0.44 23.47
CA MET A 27 -13.51 -0.86 23.20
C MET A 27 -14.24 -1.38 24.43
N SER A 28 -15.50 -1.74 24.27
CA SER A 28 -16.33 -2.27 25.35
C SER A 28 -17.25 -3.37 24.84
N LYS A 29 -17.29 -4.50 25.55
CA LYS A 29 -18.24 -5.59 25.27
C LYS A 29 -19.68 -5.12 25.36
N SER A 30 -20.02 -4.26 26.33
CA SER A 30 -21.39 -3.79 26.54
C SER A 30 -21.89 -2.82 25.48
N ARG A 31 -20.97 -2.12 24.78
CA ARG A 31 -21.30 -1.17 23.70
C ARG A 31 -21.18 -1.77 22.30
N GLY A 32 -20.83 -3.06 22.19
CA GLY A 32 -20.62 -3.72 20.90
C GLY A 32 -19.35 -3.30 20.16
N THR A 33 -18.55 -2.37 20.70
CA THR A 33 -17.30 -1.89 20.08
C THR A 33 -16.09 -2.77 20.39
N PHE A 34 -16.29 -3.90 21.07
CA PHE A 34 -15.23 -4.87 21.32
C PHE A 34 -15.08 -5.81 20.13
N ILE A 35 -14.15 -5.46 19.24
CA ILE A 35 -13.81 -6.25 18.06
C ILE A 35 -12.58 -7.10 18.42
N THR A 36 -12.76 -8.43 18.39
CA THR A 36 -11.63 -9.37 18.50
C THR A 36 -11.03 -9.65 17.13
N ALA A 37 -9.79 -10.12 17.10
CA ALA A 37 -9.19 -10.60 15.85
C ALA A 37 -10.04 -11.71 15.21
N GLN A 38 -10.51 -12.69 16.00
CA GLN A 38 -11.34 -13.78 15.48
C GLN A 38 -12.67 -13.26 14.92
N SER A 39 -13.37 -12.38 15.64
CA SER A 39 -14.63 -11.81 15.14
C SER A 39 -14.43 -11.01 13.86
N TYR A 40 -13.28 -10.36 13.67
CA TYR A 40 -12.95 -9.72 12.40
C TYR A 40 -12.78 -10.77 11.29
N ILE A 41 -12.01 -11.84 11.52
CA ILE A 41 -11.86 -12.93 10.53
C ILE A 41 -13.22 -13.54 10.15
N ASP A 42 -14.09 -13.77 11.13
CA ASP A 42 -15.40 -14.39 10.94
C ASP A 42 -16.35 -13.54 10.07
N THR A 43 -16.10 -12.23 9.91
CA THR A 43 -16.85 -11.39 8.96
C THR A 43 -16.58 -11.74 7.50
N GLY A 44 -15.48 -12.46 7.21
CA GLY A 44 -15.01 -12.71 5.85
C GLY A 44 -14.30 -11.53 5.20
N LEU A 45 -14.10 -10.41 5.92
CA LEU A 45 -13.29 -9.30 5.45
C LEU A 45 -11.81 -9.71 5.34
N ASN A 46 -11.10 -9.16 4.35
CA ASN A 46 -9.70 -9.47 4.15
C ASN A 46 -8.83 -8.83 5.28
N PRO A 47 -8.04 -9.61 6.02
CA PRO A 47 -7.16 -9.10 7.09
C PRO A 47 -6.16 -8.03 6.65
N GLU A 48 -5.75 -8.06 5.37
CA GLU A 48 -4.83 -7.05 4.82
C GLU A 48 -5.44 -5.64 4.84
N TRP A 49 -6.76 -5.51 4.81
CA TRP A 49 -7.42 -4.21 4.92
C TRP A 49 -7.18 -3.59 6.30
N LEU A 50 -7.32 -4.39 7.37
CA LEU A 50 -7.07 -3.93 8.73
C LEU A 50 -5.58 -3.63 8.95
N ARG A 51 -4.69 -4.47 8.41
CA ARG A 51 -3.24 -4.25 8.44
C ARG A 51 -2.86 -2.92 7.79
N TYR A 52 -3.36 -2.66 6.58
CA TYR A 52 -3.13 -1.41 5.87
C TYR A 52 -3.66 -0.21 6.66
N TYR A 53 -4.89 -0.29 7.18
CA TYR A 53 -5.49 0.80 7.93
C TYR A 53 -4.72 1.17 9.19
N PHE A 54 -4.28 0.18 9.97
CA PHE A 54 -3.44 0.43 11.15
C PHE A 54 -2.07 0.98 10.76
N ALA A 55 -1.41 0.40 9.76
CA ALA A 55 -0.13 0.92 9.28
C ALA A 55 -0.25 2.37 8.80
N ALA A 56 -1.37 2.76 8.19
CA ALA A 56 -1.59 4.13 7.71
C ALA A 56 -1.71 5.16 8.84
N LYS A 57 -2.09 4.70 10.06
CA LYS A 57 -2.24 5.54 11.24
C LYS A 57 -1.07 5.44 12.22
N LEU A 58 -0.28 4.35 12.17
CA LEU A 58 0.86 4.13 13.06
C LEU A 58 2.03 5.07 12.74
N ASN A 59 2.70 5.51 13.81
CA ASN A 59 3.92 6.31 13.77
C ASN A 59 4.85 5.90 14.92
N ALA A 60 5.97 6.61 15.08
CA ALA A 60 6.97 6.28 16.09
C ALA A 60 6.62 6.76 17.53
N THR A 61 5.47 7.41 17.72
CA THR A 61 5.03 8.00 19.00
C THR A 61 4.00 7.12 19.72
N MET A 62 3.71 7.46 20.97
CA MET A 62 2.73 6.76 21.81
C MET A 62 1.35 7.42 21.70
N GLU A 63 0.79 7.38 20.49
CA GLU A 63 -0.54 7.90 20.21
C GLU A 63 -1.57 6.77 20.13
N ASP A 64 -2.78 7.04 20.63
CA ASP A 64 -3.91 6.14 20.47
C ASP A 64 -4.35 6.13 19.00
N ILE A 65 -4.76 4.95 18.52
CA ILE A 65 -5.24 4.76 17.15
C ILE A 65 -6.76 4.57 17.21
N ASP A 66 -7.49 5.30 16.36
CA ASP A 66 -8.92 5.11 16.22
C ASP A 66 -9.26 4.29 14.97
N LEU A 67 -9.93 3.16 15.17
CA LEU A 67 -10.62 2.41 14.13
C LEU A 67 -12.01 3.00 13.94
N ASN A 68 -12.09 3.99 13.06
CA ASN A 68 -13.37 4.51 12.60
C ASN A 68 -13.82 3.66 11.39
N LEU A 69 -14.99 3.02 11.49
CA LEU A 69 -15.39 2.02 10.50
C LEU A 69 -15.71 2.62 9.11
N ASP A 70 -16.23 3.84 9.08
CA ASP A 70 -16.51 4.57 7.84
C ASP A 70 -15.21 5.00 7.14
N ASP A 71 -14.26 5.58 7.88
CA ASP A 71 -12.91 5.92 7.39
C ASP A 71 -12.13 4.67 6.98
N PHE A 72 -12.29 3.55 7.70
CA PHE A 72 -11.71 2.26 7.33
C PHE A 72 -12.16 1.82 5.95
N GLN A 73 -13.48 1.79 5.72
CA GLN A 73 -14.03 1.41 4.43
C GLN A 73 -13.59 2.39 3.33
N ALA A 74 -13.70 3.69 3.59
CA ALA A 74 -13.36 4.74 2.62
C ALA A 74 -11.89 4.63 2.19
N ARG A 75 -10.97 4.50 3.14
CA ARG A 75 -9.53 4.43 2.91
C ARG A 75 -9.11 3.17 2.16
N VAL A 76 -9.66 2.01 2.54
CA VAL A 76 -9.38 0.75 1.83
C VAL A 76 -9.85 0.84 0.38
N ASN A 77 -11.06 1.36 0.16
CA ASN A 77 -11.62 1.51 -1.17
C ASN A 77 -10.85 2.54 -2.01
N SER A 78 -10.47 3.68 -1.44
CA SER A 78 -9.75 4.72 -2.19
C SER A 78 -8.32 4.30 -2.50
N ASP A 79 -7.57 3.86 -1.49
CA ASP A 79 -6.13 3.71 -1.61
C ASP A 79 -5.78 2.36 -2.24
N LEU A 80 -6.34 1.27 -1.70
CA LEU A 80 -6.00 -0.06 -2.19
C LEU A 80 -6.71 -0.38 -3.50
N VAL A 81 -8.03 -0.18 -3.56
CA VAL A 81 -8.82 -0.56 -4.74
C VAL A 81 -8.74 0.51 -5.82
N GLY A 82 -9.06 1.76 -5.48
CA GLY A 82 -9.18 2.87 -6.43
C GLY A 82 -7.86 3.39 -6.98
N LYS A 83 -6.76 3.25 -6.21
CA LYS A 83 -5.45 3.78 -6.58
C LYS A 83 -4.43 2.68 -6.90
N TYR A 84 -4.07 1.85 -5.93
CA TYR A 84 -2.99 0.88 -6.07
C TYR A 84 -3.34 -0.28 -7.02
N VAL A 85 -4.39 -1.05 -6.74
CA VAL A 85 -4.82 -2.18 -7.58
C VAL A 85 -5.32 -1.73 -8.95
N ASN A 86 -5.91 -0.52 -9.01
CA ASN A 86 -6.40 0.06 -10.27
C ASN A 86 -5.31 0.14 -11.34
N ILE A 87 -4.05 0.42 -10.98
CA ILE A 87 -2.91 0.47 -11.92
C ILE A 87 -2.79 -0.86 -12.69
N ALA A 88 -2.66 -1.97 -11.97
CA ALA A 88 -2.53 -3.29 -12.60
C ALA A 88 -3.79 -3.66 -13.40
N SER A 89 -4.98 -3.38 -12.85
CA SER A 89 -6.24 -3.74 -13.49
C SER A 89 -6.42 -3.08 -14.88
N ARG A 90 -5.93 -1.84 -15.05
CA ARG A 90 -6.03 -1.08 -16.30
C ARG A 90 -4.99 -1.45 -17.35
N ALA A 91 -3.91 -2.12 -16.96
CA ALA A 91 -2.80 -2.51 -17.84
C ALA A 91 -2.76 -4.01 -18.17
N ALA A 92 -2.96 -4.88 -17.18
CA ALA A 92 -2.72 -6.32 -17.30
C ALA A 92 -3.59 -6.99 -18.38
N GLY A 93 -4.84 -6.54 -18.53
CA GLY A 93 -5.76 -7.07 -19.54
C GLY A 93 -5.26 -6.87 -20.98
N PHE A 94 -4.57 -5.77 -21.27
CA PHE A 94 -4.00 -5.52 -22.60
C PHE A 94 -2.77 -6.40 -22.84
N LEU A 95 -1.91 -6.56 -21.83
CA LEU A 95 -0.74 -7.46 -21.89
C LEU A 95 -1.13 -8.88 -22.22
N ILE A 96 -2.10 -9.45 -21.50
CA ILE A 96 -2.56 -10.82 -21.74
C ILE A 96 -3.19 -10.97 -23.14
N LYS A 97 -4.02 -10.01 -23.56
CA LYS A 97 -4.80 -10.13 -24.81
C LYS A 97 -4.00 -9.83 -26.07
N ARG A 98 -2.95 -9.00 -26.00
CA ARG A 98 -2.27 -8.45 -27.19
C ARG A 98 -0.77 -8.64 -27.22
N PHE A 99 -0.16 -9.01 -26.10
CA PHE A 99 1.29 -9.06 -25.94
C PHE A 99 1.77 -10.33 -25.22
N ASP A 100 1.01 -11.43 -25.33
CA ASP A 100 1.32 -12.75 -24.73
C ASP A 100 1.61 -12.72 -23.22
N GLY A 101 1.05 -11.74 -22.50
CA GLY A 101 1.31 -11.53 -21.08
C GLY A 101 2.72 -11.03 -20.77
N ARG A 102 3.47 -10.52 -21.77
CA ARG A 102 4.85 -10.08 -21.63
C ARG A 102 4.96 -8.57 -21.53
N VAL A 103 5.81 -8.09 -20.63
CA VAL A 103 6.24 -6.69 -20.56
C VAL A 103 7.44 -6.45 -21.48
N GLN A 104 7.72 -5.18 -21.79
CA GLN A 104 8.94 -4.77 -22.47
C GLN A 104 10.06 -4.47 -21.47
N ASP A 105 11.27 -4.97 -21.73
CA ASP A 105 12.45 -4.68 -20.90
C ASP A 105 12.80 -3.19 -20.85
N SER A 106 12.49 -2.45 -21.91
CA SER A 106 12.68 -0.99 -21.98
C SER A 106 11.89 -0.23 -20.90
N ALA A 107 10.77 -0.78 -20.41
CA ALA A 107 9.98 -0.19 -19.35
C ALA A 107 10.77 -0.01 -18.05
N MET A 108 11.76 -0.87 -17.79
CA MET A 108 12.62 -0.81 -16.60
C MET A 108 13.45 0.48 -16.55
N ASN A 109 13.71 1.08 -17.71
CA ASN A 109 14.51 2.29 -17.87
C ASN A 109 13.64 3.56 -17.99
N HIS A 110 12.31 3.43 -17.91
CA HIS A 110 11.42 4.57 -18.02
C HIS A 110 11.64 5.54 -16.83
N PRO A 111 11.67 6.87 -17.04
CA PRO A 111 11.96 7.84 -15.98
C PRO A 111 11.06 7.72 -14.74
N LEU A 112 9.77 7.40 -14.95
CA LEU A 112 8.83 7.14 -13.84
C LEU A 112 9.27 5.92 -12.99
N VAL A 113 9.69 4.83 -13.62
CA VAL A 113 10.14 3.62 -12.92
C VAL A 113 11.44 3.88 -12.17
N ALA A 114 12.36 4.64 -12.77
CA ALA A 114 13.58 5.09 -12.10
C ALA A 114 13.26 5.91 -10.84
N LYS A 115 12.35 6.88 -10.94
CA LYS A 115 11.90 7.68 -9.79
C LYS A 115 11.30 6.82 -8.67
N LEU A 116 10.43 5.86 -9.01
CA LEU A 116 9.87 4.94 -8.01
C LEU A 116 10.97 4.14 -7.30
N ARG A 117 11.95 3.63 -8.05
CA ARG A 117 13.08 2.87 -7.51
C ARG A 117 13.94 3.71 -6.56
N GLU A 118 14.18 4.97 -6.91
CA GLU A 118 14.94 5.92 -6.10
C GLU A 118 14.25 6.31 -4.79
N ALA A 119 12.91 6.14 -4.70
CA ALA A 119 12.11 6.42 -3.51
C ALA A 119 12.04 5.26 -2.50
N ILE A 120 12.37 4.03 -2.92
CA ILE A 120 12.31 2.83 -2.07
C ILE A 120 13.18 2.94 -0.81
N PRO A 121 14.44 3.41 -0.86
CA PRO A 121 15.27 3.53 0.34
C PRO A 121 14.67 4.45 1.43
N GLN A 122 14.00 5.54 1.03
CA GLN A 122 13.37 6.49 1.95
C GLN A 122 12.10 5.90 2.58
N ILE A 123 11.34 5.10 1.82
CA ILE A 123 10.20 4.34 2.32
C ILE A 123 10.69 3.28 3.33
N ALA A 124 11.73 2.52 2.98
CA ALA A 124 12.34 1.53 3.88
C ALA A 124 12.85 2.18 5.19
N ALA A 125 13.51 3.33 5.10
CA ALA A 125 13.95 4.08 6.28
C ALA A 125 12.77 4.54 7.16
N SER A 126 11.60 4.80 6.57
CA SER A 126 10.39 5.12 7.33
C SER A 126 9.83 3.90 8.06
N TYR A 127 9.84 2.72 7.43
CA TYR A 127 9.51 1.47 8.12
C TYR A 127 10.47 1.17 9.28
N GLU A 128 11.78 1.30 9.08
CA GLU A 128 12.79 1.09 10.14
C GLU A 128 12.60 2.04 11.32
N ALA A 129 12.24 3.29 11.03
CA ALA A 129 11.92 4.31 12.04
C ALA A 129 10.56 4.10 12.71
N ARG A 130 9.75 3.12 12.28
CA ARG A 130 8.35 2.87 12.70
C ARG A 130 7.38 3.99 12.29
N GLU A 131 7.76 4.79 11.30
CA GLU A 131 6.94 5.83 10.68
C GLU A 131 6.08 5.22 9.56
N TYR A 132 5.23 4.24 9.90
CA TYR A 132 4.46 3.45 8.93
C TYR A 132 3.48 4.31 8.13
N GLY A 133 2.77 5.23 8.78
CA GLY A 133 1.88 6.17 8.09
C GLY A 133 2.64 7.05 7.09
N ARG A 134 3.90 7.41 7.39
CA ARG A 134 4.75 8.15 6.45
C ARG A 134 5.18 7.28 5.26
N ALA A 135 5.56 6.02 5.51
CA ALA A 135 5.90 5.06 4.46
C ALA A 135 4.74 4.86 3.48
N LEU A 136 3.53 4.65 4.01
CA LEU A 136 2.33 4.43 3.19
C LEU A 136 1.87 5.69 2.44
N ARG A 137 1.92 6.87 3.07
CA ARG A 137 1.63 8.14 2.37
C ARG A 137 2.55 8.34 1.18
N HIS A 138 3.86 8.19 1.38
CA HIS A 138 4.84 8.34 0.30
C HIS A 138 4.62 7.31 -0.82
N THR A 139 4.28 6.07 -0.46
CA THR A 139 3.94 5.02 -1.45
C THR A 139 2.68 5.38 -2.25
N MET A 140 1.64 5.91 -1.59
CA MET A 140 0.41 6.31 -2.26
C MET A 140 0.56 7.58 -3.11
N GLU A 141 1.45 8.50 -2.76
CA GLU A 141 1.84 9.64 -3.60
C GLU A 141 2.49 9.16 -4.91
N LEU A 142 3.40 8.18 -4.83
CA LEU A 142 3.97 7.55 -6.02
C LEU A 142 2.90 6.83 -6.85
N ALA A 143 1.92 6.18 -6.21
CA ALA A 143 0.79 5.57 -6.91
C ALA A 143 -0.08 6.61 -7.64
N ASP A 144 -0.24 7.83 -7.10
CA ASP A 144 -0.91 8.92 -7.81
C ASP A 144 -0.16 9.32 -9.09
N GLU A 145 1.17 9.41 -9.03
CA GLU A 145 1.98 9.71 -10.22
C GLU A 145 1.85 8.64 -11.30
N VAL A 146 1.79 7.36 -10.91
CA VAL A 146 1.58 6.25 -11.85
C VAL A 146 0.18 6.31 -12.45
N ASN A 147 -0.85 6.59 -11.65
CA ASN A 147 -2.20 6.76 -12.17
C ASN A 147 -2.29 7.94 -13.15
N ALA A 148 -1.63 9.07 -12.85
CA ALA A 148 -1.57 10.23 -13.74
C ALA A 148 -0.87 9.91 -15.07
N TYR A 149 0.21 9.12 -15.03
CA TYR A 149 0.86 8.61 -16.26
C TYR A 149 -0.11 7.77 -17.11
N VAL A 150 -0.80 6.82 -16.50
CA VAL A 150 -1.80 5.97 -17.20
C VAL A 150 -2.92 6.82 -17.79
N ASP A 151 -3.42 7.81 -17.04
CA ASP A 151 -4.50 8.71 -17.48
C ASP A 151 -4.06 9.63 -18.61
N GLY A 152 -2.79 10.06 -18.62
CA GLY A 152 -2.20 10.81 -19.73
C GLY A 152 -2.04 9.97 -20.99
N ALA A 153 -1.56 8.73 -20.85
CA ALA A 153 -1.31 7.82 -21.97
C ALA A 153 -2.60 7.21 -22.56
N LYS A 154 -3.67 7.08 -21.76
CA LYS A 154 -4.98 6.56 -22.15
C LYS A 154 -4.90 5.21 -22.91
N PRO A 155 -4.43 4.13 -22.25
CA PRO A 155 -4.26 2.84 -22.93
C PRO A 155 -5.56 2.29 -23.55
N TRP A 156 -6.73 2.64 -23.01
CA TRP A 156 -8.03 2.30 -23.59
C TRP A 156 -8.30 2.98 -24.93
N ASP A 157 -7.72 4.14 -25.19
CA ASP A 157 -7.80 4.84 -26.47
C ASP A 157 -6.73 4.33 -27.43
N LEU A 158 -5.49 4.13 -26.96
CA LEU A 158 -4.41 3.51 -27.75
C LEU A 158 -4.84 2.13 -28.28
N ALA A 159 -5.56 1.35 -27.48
CA ALA A 159 -6.04 0.04 -27.88
C ALA A 159 -7.06 0.03 -29.02
N LYS A 160 -7.64 1.17 -29.41
CA LYS A 160 -8.61 1.23 -30.51
C LYS A 160 -7.96 1.16 -31.90
N ASP A 161 -6.68 1.52 -32.01
CA ASP A 161 -5.94 1.55 -33.28
C ASP A 161 -4.69 0.65 -33.21
N PRO A 162 -4.59 -0.40 -34.07
CA PRO A 162 -3.40 -1.25 -34.15
C PRO A 162 -2.08 -0.49 -34.41
N ALA A 163 -2.11 0.69 -35.03
CA ALA A 163 -0.92 1.50 -35.24
C ALA A 163 -0.24 1.94 -33.92
N ASN A 164 -1.02 2.00 -32.83
CA ASN A 164 -0.53 2.38 -31.50
C ASN A 164 -0.01 1.20 -30.67
N ALA A 165 0.16 0.01 -31.26
CA ALA A 165 0.55 -1.20 -30.53
C ALA A 165 1.83 -1.02 -29.71
N VAL A 166 2.83 -0.30 -30.24
CA VAL A 166 4.10 -0.04 -29.53
C VAL A 166 3.86 0.82 -28.28
N ALA A 167 3.15 1.95 -28.44
CA ALA A 167 2.84 2.85 -27.34
C ALA A 167 1.95 2.20 -26.28
N LEU A 168 0.98 1.37 -26.69
CA LEU A 168 0.15 0.60 -25.77
C LEU A 168 0.98 -0.40 -24.97
N HIS A 169 1.89 -1.13 -25.64
CA HIS A 169 2.73 -2.13 -24.98
C HIS A 169 3.67 -1.48 -23.96
N GLU A 170 4.30 -0.37 -24.33
CA GLU A 170 5.15 0.42 -23.43
C GLU A 170 4.35 0.92 -22.22
N THR A 171 3.20 1.56 -22.46
CA THR A 171 2.33 2.09 -21.40
C THR A 171 1.94 1.01 -20.40
N CYS A 172 1.48 -0.15 -20.87
CA CYS A 172 1.09 -1.24 -19.99
C CYS A 172 2.28 -1.86 -19.26
N SER A 173 3.46 -1.93 -19.91
CA SER A 173 4.68 -2.47 -19.31
C SER A 173 5.20 -1.57 -18.18
N VAL A 174 5.27 -0.25 -18.42
CA VAL A 174 5.64 0.75 -17.41
C VAL A 174 4.65 0.69 -16.24
N SER A 175 3.35 0.65 -16.52
CA SER A 175 2.31 0.57 -15.47
C SER A 175 2.49 -0.67 -14.59
N LEU A 176 2.75 -1.84 -15.18
CA LEU A 176 2.88 -3.08 -14.43
C LEU A 176 4.20 -3.15 -13.64
N GLU A 177 5.29 -2.62 -14.18
CA GLU A 177 6.55 -2.52 -13.42
C GLU A 177 6.45 -1.52 -12.27
N SER A 178 5.79 -0.38 -12.49
CA SER A 178 5.48 0.57 -11.42
C SER A 178 4.60 -0.07 -10.34
N PHE A 179 3.56 -0.82 -10.72
CA PHE A 179 2.75 -1.58 -9.78
C PHE A 179 3.61 -2.57 -8.98
N ARG A 180 4.53 -3.31 -9.63
CA ARG A 180 5.45 -4.23 -8.95
C ARG A 180 6.32 -3.53 -7.92
N LEU A 181 6.86 -2.35 -8.22
CA LEU A 181 7.66 -1.56 -7.27
C LEU A 181 6.83 -1.06 -6.09
N LEU A 182 5.60 -0.59 -6.34
CA LEU A 182 4.67 -0.21 -5.28
C LEU A 182 4.31 -1.41 -4.38
N SER A 183 4.13 -2.60 -4.95
CA SER A 183 3.89 -3.83 -4.18
C SER A 183 5.06 -4.24 -3.29
N LEU A 184 6.29 -3.81 -3.60
CA LEU A 184 7.44 -4.04 -2.72
C LEU A 184 7.55 -2.98 -1.61
N ALA A 185 6.87 -1.85 -1.78
CA ALA A 185 6.85 -0.74 -0.83
C ALA A 185 5.68 -0.83 0.17
N LEU A 186 4.62 -1.57 -0.16
CA LEU A 186 3.48 -1.89 0.71
C LEU A 186 3.73 -3.14 1.55
#